data_AF-A0A0S8K9T9-F1
#
_entry.id   AF-A0A0S8K9T9-F1
#
_cell.length_a   1.000
_cell.length_b   1.000
_cell.length_c   1.000
_cell.angle_alpha   90.00
_cell.angle_beta   90.00
_cell.angle_gamma   90.00
#
_symmetry.space_group_name_H-M   'P 1'
#
loop_
_entity.id
_entity.type
_entity.pdbx_description
1 polymer ?
#
loop_
_entity_poly.entity_id
_entity_poly.type
_entity_poly.pdbx_seq_one_letter_code
_entity_poly.pdbx_strand_id
1 'polypeptide(L)'
;MISSIVFYNWASEIYPSDLSTISYCDVRGGYAGSGNIDNDPFFCDWVHGDYHLAGNSLCVTAGSGGGFMGRYEVGCPDVYPRTLRVPQDTSLIQDAIFASYQGDTVLVDVGSYPENINFWGRRILLTSNYIHSGDTSHISQTIIDGGGATANQSAFYSVGGEDSLSVLSGFTIANGYCSGSHGGGMTIKNNSQPHIEDCRIVNNSGPSSSVRGVGIYCTTSSPTIRRCLIGNNSPIGNGNYDHYGTGIYLAAAASPKIMDCQITNNQLAQSIYHRNHGGGLYCDDSSPTFTNCLISGNTADYGGGMETVNSSNVTFQHCTFDSNSVRHTGGAIHCGTASTVQADSCLFIKNKAQQNGGALYTREGGHIDALGSTITDNRAGDDFQALGAGVYAEAGIVFYNWASEIYPSDLSTISYCDVRGGYAGSGNIDYDPFFCNWVNGDYHLAGNSLCVTAGSGGGLMGRYGVGCTDVHPRTLRVPQDTSLIQDAILASYQG
;
A
#
# COMPACT_ATOMS: atom_id res chain seq x y z
N MET A 1 19.91 -23.71 -27.46
CA MET A 1 20.29 -24.19 -26.12
C MET A 1 19.54 -25.49 -25.85
N ILE A 2 20.21 -26.50 -25.31
CA ILE A 2 19.60 -27.81 -24.99
C ILE A 2 20.15 -28.36 -23.68
N SER A 3 19.32 -29.01 -22.86
CA SER A 3 19.74 -29.64 -21.59
C SER A 3 20.53 -28.71 -20.68
N SER A 4 20.14 -27.44 -20.58
CA SER A 4 20.86 -26.40 -19.83
C SER A 4 20.02 -25.85 -18.69
N ILE A 5 20.66 -25.35 -17.64
CA ILE A 5 20.01 -24.67 -16.51
C ILE A 5 20.39 -23.20 -16.55
N VAL A 6 19.39 -22.31 -16.50
CA VAL A 6 19.52 -20.85 -16.49
C VAL A 6 18.69 -20.33 -15.32
N PHE A 7 19.34 -20.25 -14.16
CA PHE A 7 18.72 -19.96 -12.87
C PHE A 7 19.69 -19.18 -11.99
N TYR A 8 19.15 -18.40 -11.04
CA TYR A 8 19.91 -17.63 -10.06
C TYR A 8 20.81 -16.53 -10.66
N ASN A 9 20.46 -15.96 -11.82
CA ASN A 9 21.20 -14.84 -12.40
C ASN A 9 20.65 -13.47 -11.93
N TRP A 10 21.53 -12.45 -11.87
CA TRP A 10 21.22 -11.09 -11.39
C TRP A 10 20.34 -10.25 -12.33
N ALA A 11 20.25 -10.64 -13.60
CA ALA A 11 19.45 -9.96 -14.63
C ALA A 11 18.44 -10.95 -15.23
N SER A 12 17.63 -10.49 -16.19
CA SER A 12 16.78 -11.40 -16.98
C SER A 12 17.61 -12.59 -17.48
N GLU A 13 17.18 -13.79 -17.12
CA GLU A 13 17.87 -15.05 -17.41
C GLU A 13 18.19 -15.19 -18.90
N ILE A 14 17.28 -14.67 -19.74
CA ILE A 14 17.42 -14.60 -21.19
C ILE A 14 17.03 -13.20 -21.67
N TYR A 15 17.90 -12.57 -22.46
CA TYR A 15 17.55 -11.36 -23.20
C TYR A 15 16.83 -11.73 -24.50
N PRO A 16 15.68 -11.11 -24.85
CA PRO A 16 14.92 -11.47 -26.03
C PRO A 16 15.61 -10.95 -27.30
N SER A 17 16.57 -11.73 -27.80
CA SER A 17 17.12 -11.60 -29.14
C SER A 17 17.26 -12.99 -29.76
N ASP A 18 16.35 -13.32 -30.69
CA ASP A 18 16.42 -14.43 -31.66
C ASP A 18 17.10 -15.74 -31.21
N LEU A 19 16.70 -16.30 -30.06
CA LEU A 19 17.05 -17.67 -29.69
C LEU A 19 16.02 -18.63 -30.31
N SER A 20 16.21 -18.98 -31.58
CA SER A 20 15.26 -19.79 -32.36
C SER A 20 15.13 -21.25 -31.89
N THR A 21 15.92 -21.72 -30.93
CA THR A 21 15.85 -23.10 -30.41
C THR A 21 16.29 -23.20 -28.94
N ILE A 22 15.34 -23.12 -27.99
CA ILE A 22 15.52 -23.53 -26.59
C ILE A 22 14.59 -24.71 -26.32
N SER A 23 15.17 -25.85 -25.93
CA SER A 23 14.42 -27.07 -25.65
C SER A 23 15.09 -27.86 -24.54
N TYR A 24 14.32 -28.56 -23.71
CA TYR A 24 14.85 -29.33 -22.59
C TYR A 24 15.76 -28.50 -21.67
N CYS A 25 15.42 -27.25 -21.41
CA CYS A 25 16.16 -26.39 -20.50
C CYS A 25 15.30 -26.00 -19.29
N ASP A 26 15.95 -25.79 -18.15
CA ASP A 26 15.33 -25.22 -16.97
C ASP A 26 15.65 -23.73 -16.93
N VAL A 27 14.65 -22.88 -17.14
CA VAL A 27 14.82 -21.44 -17.29
C VAL A 27 13.85 -20.72 -16.37
N ARG A 28 14.40 -19.99 -15.41
CA ARG A 28 13.59 -19.20 -14.46
C ARG A 28 12.74 -18.17 -15.19
N GLY A 29 11.47 -18.09 -14.80
CA GLY A 29 10.48 -17.21 -15.43
C GLY A 29 9.78 -17.85 -16.64
N GLY A 30 10.14 -19.09 -16.97
CA GLY A 30 9.56 -19.88 -18.04
C GLY A 30 10.03 -19.47 -19.42
N TYR A 31 10.27 -20.46 -20.28
CA TYR A 31 10.60 -20.21 -21.69
C TYR A 31 9.89 -21.20 -22.61
N ALA A 32 9.19 -20.68 -23.62
CA ALA A 32 8.46 -21.51 -24.57
C ALA A 32 9.43 -22.42 -25.35
N GLY A 33 9.11 -23.71 -25.42
CA GLY A 33 9.92 -24.70 -26.12
C GLY A 33 9.66 -26.12 -25.63
N SER A 34 9.98 -27.12 -26.46
CA SER A 34 9.74 -28.52 -26.11
C SER A 34 10.59 -28.94 -24.92
N GLY A 35 9.97 -29.51 -23.88
CA GLY A 35 10.67 -30.05 -22.71
C GLY A 35 11.27 -29.02 -21.76
N ASN A 36 11.05 -27.72 -21.97
CA ASN A 36 11.52 -26.71 -21.03
C ASN A 36 10.69 -26.75 -19.74
N ILE A 37 11.35 -26.48 -18.62
CA ILE A 37 10.74 -26.38 -17.29
C ILE A 37 11.14 -25.05 -16.63
N ASP A 38 10.44 -24.70 -15.57
CA ASP A 38 10.75 -23.59 -14.66
C ASP A 38 10.60 -24.14 -13.24
N ASN A 39 11.67 -24.74 -12.73
CA ASN A 39 11.70 -25.36 -11.41
C ASN A 39 13.00 -25.01 -10.69
N ASP A 40 12.99 -24.98 -9.36
CA ASP A 40 14.25 -24.81 -8.63
C ASP A 40 15.19 -25.98 -8.98
N PRO A 41 16.42 -25.72 -9.48
CA PRO A 41 17.35 -26.78 -9.83
C PRO A 41 17.74 -27.69 -8.68
N PHE A 42 17.51 -27.26 -7.42
CA PHE A 42 17.98 -27.96 -6.21
C PHE A 42 19.47 -28.27 -6.27
N PHE A 43 20.28 -27.22 -6.46
CA PHE A 43 21.73 -27.34 -6.33
C PHE A 43 22.12 -27.67 -4.89
N CYS A 44 23.10 -28.54 -4.72
CA CYS A 44 23.54 -29.02 -3.40
C CYS A 44 24.05 -27.88 -2.51
N ASP A 45 24.88 -26.98 -3.04
CA ASP A 45 25.34 -25.78 -2.35
C ASP A 45 25.88 -24.74 -3.35
N TRP A 46 24.96 -24.12 -4.10
CA TRP A 46 25.32 -23.16 -5.16
C TRP A 46 26.06 -21.93 -4.64
N VAL A 47 25.89 -21.58 -3.36
CA VAL A 47 26.53 -20.42 -2.69
C VAL A 47 28.02 -20.65 -2.57
N HIS A 48 28.43 -21.87 -2.23
CA HIS A 48 29.83 -22.28 -2.17
C HIS A 48 30.33 -22.92 -3.46
N GLY A 49 29.56 -22.79 -4.55
CA GLY A 49 29.93 -23.24 -5.90
C GLY A 49 29.70 -24.72 -6.18
N ASP A 50 28.97 -25.43 -5.30
CA ASP A 50 28.52 -26.79 -5.54
C ASP A 50 27.20 -26.80 -6.32
N TYR A 51 27.33 -26.84 -7.64
CA TYR A 51 26.22 -26.89 -8.59
C TYR A 51 25.83 -28.32 -8.98
N HIS A 52 26.17 -29.35 -8.18
CA HIS A 52 25.57 -30.67 -8.36
C HIS A 52 24.08 -30.63 -8.02
N LEU A 53 23.29 -31.52 -8.63
CA LEU A 53 21.86 -31.61 -8.38
C LEU A 53 21.58 -32.48 -7.14
N ALA A 54 20.52 -32.16 -6.40
CA ALA A 54 19.94 -33.07 -5.42
C ALA A 54 19.25 -34.25 -6.12
N GLY A 55 19.16 -35.39 -5.42
CA GLY A 55 18.58 -36.64 -5.96
C GLY A 55 17.15 -36.50 -6.48
N ASN A 56 16.36 -35.59 -5.89
CA ASN A 56 14.97 -35.32 -6.26
C ASN A 56 14.80 -34.08 -7.16
N SER A 57 15.87 -33.51 -7.71
CA SER A 57 15.77 -32.41 -8.68
C SER A 57 15.10 -32.88 -9.97
N LEU A 58 14.13 -32.12 -10.49
CA LEU A 58 13.51 -32.42 -11.80
C LEU A 58 14.53 -32.35 -12.94
N CYS A 59 15.60 -31.58 -12.78
CA CYS A 59 16.69 -31.47 -13.74
C CYS A 59 17.49 -32.77 -13.91
N VAL A 60 17.31 -33.76 -13.04
CA VAL A 60 17.96 -35.08 -13.15
C VAL A 60 17.43 -35.87 -14.35
N THR A 61 16.15 -35.73 -14.69
CA THR A 61 15.49 -36.54 -15.72
C THR A 61 14.85 -35.73 -16.85
N ALA A 62 14.84 -34.40 -16.77
CA ALA A 62 14.10 -33.55 -17.69
C ALA A 62 14.89 -33.11 -18.94
N GLY A 63 16.19 -33.40 -19.01
CA GLY A 63 17.04 -33.12 -20.16
C GLY A 63 16.65 -33.93 -21.40
N SER A 64 17.18 -33.53 -22.56
CA SER A 64 16.89 -34.19 -23.84
C SER A 64 17.21 -35.69 -23.78
N GLY A 65 16.24 -36.53 -24.21
CA GLY A 65 16.37 -37.98 -24.13
C GLY A 65 16.18 -38.57 -22.73
N GLY A 66 15.69 -37.78 -21.75
CA GLY A 66 15.50 -38.21 -20.36
C GLY A 66 16.76 -38.08 -19.49
N GLY A 67 17.77 -37.33 -19.94
CA GLY A 67 19.03 -37.13 -19.24
C GLY A 67 19.05 -35.91 -18.31
N PHE A 68 20.23 -35.56 -17.81
CA PHE A 68 20.44 -34.39 -16.94
C PHE A 68 20.32 -33.07 -17.71
N MET A 69 19.79 -32.05 -17.05
CA MET A 69 20.01 -30.66 -17.40
C MET A 69 21.21 -30.10 -16.62
N GLY A 70 22.04 -29.27 -17.25
CA GLY A 70 23.21 -28.68 -16.61
C GLY A 70 24.49 -29.52 -16.76
N ARG A 71 25.51 -29.20 -15.97
CA ARG A 71 26.86 -29.78 -16.10
C ARG A 71 27.10 -31.00 -15.22
N TYR A 72 26.58 -30.99 -14.01
CA TYR A 72 26.93 -31.95 -12.96
C TYR A 72 25.77 -32.91 -12.71
N GLU A 73 26.10 -34.15 -12.33
CA GLU A 73 25.14 -35.18 -11.95
C GLU A 73 24.63 -34.97 -10.51
N VAL A 74 23.90 -35.96 -9.98
CA VAL A 74 23.46 -35.93 -8.58
C VAL A 74 24.67 -35.97 -7.65
N GLY A 75 24.84 -34.95 -6.81
CA GLY A 75 25.95 -34.83 -5.86
C GLY A 75 25.54 -34.87 -4.40
N CYS A 76 24.24 -34.79 -4.11
CA CYS A 76 23.70 -34.84 -2.76
C CYS A 76 22.36 -35.60 -2.69
N PRO A 77 21.95 -36.07 -1.50
CA PRO A 77 20.64 -36.71 -1.29
C PRO A 77 19.47 -35.78 -1.61
N ASP A 78 18.26 -36.35 -1.60
CA ASP A 78 17.02 -35.60 -1.75
C ASP A 78 16.91 -34.46 -0.73
N VAL A 79 16.42 -33.31 -1.20
CA VAL A 79 16.16 -32.12 -0.38
C VAL A 79 14.66 -32.00 -0.10
N TYR A 80 14.31 -31.70 1.15
CA TYR A 80 12.93 -31.57 1.61
C TYR A 80 12.75 -30.27 2.42
N PRO A 81 11.54 -29.69 2.45
CA PRO A 81 11.25 -28.51 3.24
C PRO A 81 11.70 -28.63 4.68
N ARG A 82 12.48 -27.66 5.15
CA ARG A 82 13.02 -27.57 6.51
C ARG A 82 12.87 -26.17 7.08
N THR A 83 13.16 -26.04 8.37
CA THR A 83 13.29 -24.74 9.04
C THR A 83 14.77 -24.42 9.26
N LEU A 84 15.21 -23.26 8.74
CA LEU A 84 16.51 -22.65 9.02
C LEU A 84 16.31 -21.54 10.04
N ARG A 85 16.99 -21.62 11.18
CA ARG A 85 16.86 -20.63 12.26
C ARG A 85 17.98 -19.61 12.21
N VAL A 86 17.63 -18.34 12.39
CA VAL A 86 18.58 -17.23 12.46
C VAL A 86 18.50 -16.62 13.86
N PRO A 87 19.59 -16.61 14.66
CA PRO A 87 20.98 -16.80 14.24
C PRO A 87 21.56 -18.23 14.43
N GLN A 88 20.77 -19.23 14.84
CA GLN A 88 21.29 -20.53 15.31
C GLN A 88 21.93 -21.40 14.23
N ASP A 89 21.28 -21.48 13.07
CA ASP A 89 21.71 -22.32 11.95
C ASP A 89 22.52 -21.50 10.94
N THR A 90 22.20 -20.20 10.77
CA THR A 90 23.03 -19.21 10.07
C THR A 90 23.02 -17.88 10.82
N SER A 91 24.11 -17.11 10.76
CA SER A 91 24.21 -15.82 11.49
C SER A 91 23.45 -14.67 10.84
N LEU A 92 23.22 -14.74 9.53
CA LEU A 92 22.57 -13.71 8.72
C LEU A 92 21.29 -14.25 8.09
N ILE A 93 20.32 -13.36 7.89
CA ILE A 93 19.05 -13.68 7.22
C ILE A 93 19.33 -14.02 5.76
N GLN A 94 20.16 -13.24 5.07
CA GLN A 94 20.44 -13.48 3.66
C GLN A 94 21.14 -14.83 3.42
N ASP A 95 22.00 -15.27 4.34
CA ASP A 95 22.64 -16.59 4.30
C ASP A 95 21.61 -17.73 4.45
N ALA A 96 20.63 -17.57 5.35
CA ALA A 96 19.53 -18.52 5.48
C ALA A 96 18.71 -18.61 4.20
N ILE A 97 18.37 -17.46 3.60
CA ILE A 97 17.68 -17.41 2.30
C ILE A 97 18.51 -18.17 1.27
N PHE A 98 19.82 -17.94 1.19
CA PHE A 98 20.67 -18.60 0.21
C PHE A 98 20.77 -20.13 0.39
N ALA A 99 20.73 -20.61 1.64
CA ALA A 99 20.73 -22.02 2.00
C ALA A 99 19.33 -22.69 1.92
N SER A 100 18.29 -21.92 1.60
CA SER A 100 16.92 -22.40 1.52
C SER A 100 16.58 -22.99 0.15
N TYR A 101 15.82 -24.08 0.17
CA TYR A 101 15.12 -24.66 -0.98
C TYR A 101 13.67 -24.19 -1.04
N GLN A 102 13.01 -24.40 -2.19
CA GLN A 102 11.57 -24.17 -2.31
C GLN A 102 10.77 -24.89 -1.19
N GLY A 103 9.92 -24.14 -0.50
CA GLY A 103 9.09 -24.61 0.61
C GLY A 103 9.75 -24.51 1.99
N ASP A 104 11.03 -24.15 2.07
CA ASP A 104 11.69 -23.94 3.36
C ASP A 104 11.09 -22.76 4.14
N THR A 105 11.28 -22.80 5.45
CA THR A 105 11.01 -21.69 6.35
C THR A 105 12.32 -21.14 6.90
N VAL A 106 12.53 -19.84 6.77
CA VAL A 106 13.56 -19.11 7.51
C VAL A 106 12.89 -18.47 8.73
N LEU A 107 13.19 -19.00 9.92
CA LEU A 107 12.65 -18.53 11.19
C LEU A 107 13.68 -17.65 11.90
N VAL A 108 13.34 -16.38 12.14
CA VAL A 108 14.26 -15.38 12.68
C VAL A 108 13.88 -15.02 14.11
N ASP A 109 14.85 -15.15 15.03
CA ASP A 109 14.69 -14.74 16.41
C ASP A 109 14.66 -13.21 16.56
N VAL A 110 14.35 -12.74 17.77
CA VAL A 110 14.39 -11.30 18.07
C VAL A 110 15.82 -10.77 17.95
N GLY A 111 15.98 -9.63 17.30
CA GLY A 111 17.29 -9.06 16.99
C GLY A 111 17.21 -7.96 15.94
N SER A 112 18.29 -7.19 15.82
CA SER A 112 18.48 -6.21 14.75
C SER A 112 19.53 -6.74 13.79
N TYR A 113 19.15 -6.94 12.54
CA TYR A 113 19.95 -7.56 11.50
C TYR A 113 20.34 -6.49 10.47
N PRO A 114 21.59 -5.96 10.51
CA PRO A 114 22.06 -4.94 9.58
C PRO A 114 22.33 -5.55 8.20
N GLU A 115 21.27 -5.69 7.42
CA GLU A 115 21.27 -6.43 6.15
C GLU A 115 20.34 -5.74 5.13
N ASN A 116 20.67 -5.92 3.84
CA ASN A 116 19.81 -5.57 2.71
C ASN A 116 19.42 -6.87 2.02
N ILE A 117 18.23 -7.39 2.32
CA ILE A 117 17.86 -8.76 1.95
C ILE A 117 17.10 -8.83 0.62
N ASN A 118 17.23 -9.94 -0.09
CA ASN A 118 16.57 -10.23 -1.37
C ASN A 118 16.13 -11.70 -1.40
N PHE A 119 14.91 -11.96 -1.88
CA PHE A 119 14.42 -13.32 -2.05
C PHE A 119 15.06 -14.09 -3.21
N TRP A 120 15.55 -13.41 -4.24
CA TRP A 120 16.14 -14.08 -5.42
C TRP A 120 15.20 -15.07 -6.11
N GLY A 121 13.89 -14.79 -6.12
CA GLY A 121 12.86 -15.67 -6.68
C GLY A 121 12.56 -16.92 -5.83
N ARG A 122 13.04 -16.98 -4.58
CA ARG A 122 12.80 -18.13 -3.70
C ARG A 122 11.40 -18.14 -3.15
N ARG A 123 10.73 -19.28 -3.33
CA ARG A 123 9.41 -19.58 -2.76
C ARG A 123 9.56 -20.16 -1.37
N ILE A 124 9.84 -19.30 -0.40
CA ILE A 124 10.09 -19.64 1.01
C ILE A 124 9.19 -18.80 1.93
N LEU A 125 9.01 -19.27 3.16
CA LEU A 125 8.46 -18.48 4.25
C LEU A 125 9.61 -17.87 5.06
N LEU A 126 9.83 -16.57 4.94
CA LEU A 126 10.70 -15.81 5.86
C LEU A 126 9.81 -15.20 6.94
N THR A 127 9.99 -15.63 8.19
CA THR A 127 9.14 -15.21 9.31
C THR A 127 9.87 -15.03 10.63
N SER A 128 9.32 -14.20 11.53
CA SER A 128 9.76 -14.12 12.92
C SER A 128 8.96 -15.07 13.84
N ASN A 129 9.32 -15.12 15.12
CA ASN A 129 8.55 -15.87 16.14
C ASN A 129 7.11 -15.36 16.37
N TYR A 130 6.68 -14.29 15.70
CA TYR A 130 5.27 -13.90 15.64
C TYR A 130 4.38 -15.07 15.17
N ILE A 131 4.85 -15.89 14.23
CA ILE A 131 4.08 -17.02 13.69
C ILE A 131 3.64 -18.05 14.74
N HIS A 132 4.41 -18.21 15.81
CA HIS A 132 4.11 -19.17 16.89
C HIS A 132 3.34 -18.55 18.05
N SER A 133 3.60 -17.28 18.33
CA SER A 133 3.14 -16.61 19.55
C SER A 133 1.87 -15.77 19.34
N GLY A 134 1.68 -15.22 18.14
CA GLY A 134 0.73 -14.13 17.89
C GLY A 134 1.07 -12.83 18.64
N ASP A 135 2.24 -12.75 19.29
CA ASP A 135 2.67 -11.56 20.03
C ASP A 135 3.36 -10.57 19.07
N THR A 136 2.71 -9.42 18.88
CA THR A 136 3.23 -8.34 18.01
C THR A 136 4.56 -7.75 18.49
N SER A 137 4.96 -8.01 19.73
CA SER A 137 6.29 -7.64 20.23
C SER A 137 7.42 -8.26 19.38
N HIS A 138 7.26 -9.49 18.91
CA HIS A 138 8.23 -10.14 18.01
C HIS A 138 8.38 -9.40 16.67
N ILE A 139 7.30 -8.82 16.13
CA ILE A 139 7.39 -7.99 14.92
C ILE A 139 8.23 -6.75 15.19
N SER A 140 8.00 -6.09 16.33
CA SER A 140 8.73 -4.88 16.70
C SER A 140 10.19 -5.12 17.09
N GLN A 141 10.55 -6.34 17.48
CA GLN A 141 11.89 -6.70 17.99
C GLN A 141 12.74 -7.50 16.99
N THR A 142 12.15 -8.03 15.92
CA THR A 142 12.89 -8.64 14.80
C THR A 142 12.97 -7.64 13.64
N ILE A 143 14.12 -6.97 13.54
CA ILE A 143 14.34 -5.80 12.68
C ILE A 143 15.31 -6.15 11.57
N ILE A 144 14.88 -5.98 10.32
CA ILE A 144 15.76 -5.87 9.15
C ILE A 144 16.18 -4.40 9.06
N ASP A 145 17.42 -4.12 9.45
CA ASP A 145 18.01 -2.77 9.45
C ASP A 145 18.79 -2.55 8.15
N GLY A 146 18.26 -1.70 7.28
CA GLY A 146 18.84 -1.42 5.97
C GLY A 146 20.14 -0.61 5.97
N GLY A 147 20.68 -0.23 7.13
CA GLY A 147 22.02 0.38 7.27
C GLY A 147 22.13 1.87 6.90
N GLY A 148 21.00 2.51 6.60
CA GLY A 148 20.89 3.94 6.35
C GLY A 148 21.66 4.44 5.14
N ALA A 149 21.96 5.74 5.14
CA ALA A 149 22.65 6.40 4.03
C ALA A 149 24.04 5.81 3.71
N THR A 150 24.67 5.13 4.68
CA THR A 150 25.95 4.45 4.47
C THR A 150 25.81 3.22 3.58
N ALA A 151 24.73 2.44 3.74
CA ALA A 151 24.47 1.26 2.92
C ALA A 151 23.98 1.63 1.51
N ASN A 152 23.20 2.72 1.41
CA ASN A 152 22.64 3.25 0.17
C ASN A 152 21.84 2.20 -0.65
N GLN A 153 21.12 1.32 0.05
CA GLN A 153 20.30 0.26 -0.51
C GLN A 153 18.93 0.19 0.18
N SER A 154 17.98 -0.47 -0.49
CA SER A 154 16.72 -0.85 0.14
C SER A 154 16.98 -1.86 1.24
N ALA A 155 16.22 -1.83 2.33
CA ALA A 155 16.30 -2.87 3.36
C ALA A 155 15.82 -4.23 2.82
N PHE A 156 14.83 -4.22 1.93
CA PHE A 156 14.27 -5.43 1.31
C PHE A 156 14.09 -5.28 -0.21
N TYR A 157 14.39 -6.36 -0.94
CA TYR A 157 14.23 -6.49 -2.38
C TYR A 157 13.39 -7.72 -2.75
N SER A 158 12.45 -7.51 -3.68
CA SER A 158 11.78 -8.56 -4.43
C SER A 158 11.88 -8.20 -5.92
N VAL A 159 12.89 -8.76 -6.57
CA VAL A 159 13.29 -8.39 -7.93
C VAL A 159 13.61 -9.59 -8.81
N GLY A 160 13.46 -10.80 -8.25
CA GLY A 160 13.81 -12.08 -8.88
C GLY A 160 12.65 -12.77 -9.58
N GLY A 161 11.49 -12.10 -9.72
CA GLY A 161 10.27 -12.71 -10.24
C GLY A 161 9.58 -13.57 -9.19
N GLU A 162 9.62 -13.15 -7.92
CA GLU A 162 8.95 -13.84 -6.83
C GLU A 162 7.45 -14.01 -7.11
N ASP A 163 6.84 -15.10 -6.65
CA ASP A 163 5.39 -15.29 -6.66
C ASP A 163 4.81 -15.25 -5.24
N SER A 164 3.51 -15.52 -5.10
CA SER A 164 2.79 -15.44 -3.82
C SER A 164 3.23 -16.48 -2.79
N LEU A 165 4.09 -17.45 -3.17
CA LEU A 165 4.71 -18.41 -2.24
C LEU A 165 6.01 -17.87 -1.64
N SER A 166 6.49 -16.70 -2.08
CA SER A 166 7.59 -15.97 -1.47
C SER A 166 7.01 -15.05 -0.40
N VAL A 167 7.01 -15.52 0.85
CA VAL A 167 6.30 -14.89 1.96
C VAL A 167 7.28 -14.19 2.90
N LEU A 168 7.06 -12.88 3.13
CA LEU A 168 7.71 -12.12 4.19
C LEU A 168 6.70 -11.81 5.30
N SER A 169 6.93 -12.30 6.51
CA SER A 169 5.96 -12.19 7.61
C SER A 169 6.56 -11.83 8.95
N GLY A 170 6.01 -10.82 9.63
CA GLY A 170 6.33 -10.58 11.04
C GLY A 170 7.63 -9.81 11.30
N PHE A 171 8.03 -8.88 10.44
CA PHE A 171 9.27 -8.10 10.61
C PHE A 171 9.02 -6.60 10.75
N THR A 172 9.94 -5.91 11.42
CA THR A 172 10.16 -4.48 11.19
C THR A 172 11.22 -4.29 10.12
N ILE A 173 10.94 -3.46 9.13
CA ILE A 173 11.82 -3.09 8.02
C ILE A 173 12.09 -1.60 8.15
N ALA A 174 13.32 -1.27 8.55
CA ALA A 174 13.67 0.08 8.95
C ALA A 174 15.06 0.49 8.47
N ASN A 175 15.34 1.78 8.58
CA ASN A 175 16.63 2.38 8.25
C ASN A 175 17.12 2.09 6.83
N GLY A 176 16.26 1.69 5.90
CA GLY A 176 16.64 1.57 4.50
C GLY A 176 16.77 2.95 3.84
N TYR A 177 17.74 3.10 2.93
CA TYR A 177 18.02 4.36 2.25
C TYR A 177 18.53 4.08 0.84
N CYS A 178 17.84 4.51 -0.21
CA CYS A 178 18.31 4.27 -1.58
C CYS A 178 18.36 5.55 -2.42
N SER A 179 19.51 5.84 -3.03
CA SER A 179 19.69 6.98 -3.95
C SER A 179 19.31 6.71 -5.40
N GLY A 180 19.02 5.45 -5.75
CA GLY A 180 18.87 4.97 -7.14
C GLY A 180 17.50 5.20 -7.79
N SER A 181 16.66 6.09 -7.25
CA SER A 181 15.22 6.16 -7.58
C SER A 181 14.42 4.90 -7.20
N HIS A 182 14.86 4.19 -6.15
CA HIS A 182 14.16 3.05 -5.55
C HIS A 182 13.73 3.37 -4.11
N GLY A 183 12.93 2.49 -3.52
CA GLY A 183 12.43 2.68 -2.16
C GLY A 183 13.49 2.39 -1.12
N GLY A 184 13.51 3.17 -0.03
CA GLY A 184 14.41 2.91 1.10
C GLY A 184 14.02 1.64 1.84
N GLY A 185 12.75 1.46 2.19
CA GLY A 185 12.28 0.27 2.88
C GLY A 185 12.27 -0.95 1.96
N MET A 186 11.45 -0.89 0.91
CA MET A 186 11.24 -2.02 0.01
C MET A 186 11.31 -1.60 -1.46
N THR A 187 11.93 -2.45 -2.27
CA THR A 187 11.88 -2.36 -3.73
C THR A 187 11.30 -3.65 -4.31
N ILE A 188 10.17 -3.52 -5.01
CA ILE A 188 9.45 -4.62 -5.65
C ILE A 188 9.34 -4.32 -7.14
N LYS A 189 10.00 -5.11 -7.99
CA LYS A 189 9.98 -4.90 -9.44
C LYS A 189 10.16 -6.20 -10.22
N ASN A 190 10.13 -6.12 -11.56
CA ASN A 190 10.41 -7.23 -12.47
C ASN A 190 9.37 -8.36 -12.39
N ASN A 191 8.08 -8.03 -12.46
CA ASN A 191 6.98 -9.00 -12.39
C ASN A 191 6.95 -9.80 -11.08
N SER A 192 7.46 -9.22 -9.99
CA SER A 192 7.45 -9.88 -8.68
C SER A 192 6.10 -9.69 -7.99
N GLN A 193 5.63 -10.73 -7.33
CA GLN A 193 4.32 -10.82 -6.69
C GLN A 193 4.44 -11.46 -5.28
N PRO A 194 5.38 -11.02 -4.43
CA PRO A 194 5.54 -11.58 -3.10
C PRO A 194 4.29 -11.36 -2.23
N HIS A 195 4.10 -12.22 -1.24
CA HIS A 195 3.11 -12.02 -0.18
C HIS A 195 3.81 -11.43 1.05
N ILE A 196 3.40 -10.22 1.44
CA ILE A 196 3.97 -9.48 2.56
C ILE A 196 2.89 -9.30 3.60
N GLU A 197 3.11 -9.79 4.82
CA GLU A 197 2.11 -9.70 5.87
C GLU A 197 2.67 -9.40 7.24
N ASP A 198 1.85 -8.78 8.09
CA ASP A 198 2.19 -8.54 9.50
C ASP A 198 3.56 -7.84 9.66
N CYS A 199 3.88 -6.92 8.75
CA CYS A 199 5.17 -6.21 8.72
C CYS A 199 5.03 -4.73 9.08
N ARG A 200 6.11 -4.13 9.60
CA ARG A 200 6.23 -2.70 9.87
C ARG A 200 7.31 -2.09 8.97
N ILE A 201 6.92 -1.41 7.90
CA ILE A 201 7.81 -0.70 6.98
C ILE A 201 7.89 0.76 7.41
N VAL A 202 8.86 1.04 8.29
CA VAL A 202 8.89 2.30 9.03
C VAL A 202 10.27 2.93 9.11
N ASN A 203 10.33 4.26 9.25
CA ASN A 203 11.56 5.01 9.43
C ASN A 203 12.58 4.77 8.31
N ASN A 204 12.11 4.58 7.08
CA ASN A 204 12.98 4.51 5.91
C ASN A 204 13.18 5.89 5.30
N SER A 205 14.24 6.04 4.52
CA SER A 205 14.62 7.31 3.91
C SER A 205 15.18 7.18 2.49
N GLY A 206 15.56 8.30 1.89
CA GLY A 206 16.18 8.43 0.58
C GLY A 206 16.81 9.82 0.45
N PRO A 207 17.79 10.02 -0.45
CA PRO A 207 18.43 11.33 -0.62
C PRO A 207 17.46 12.34 -1.19
N SER A 208 17.69 13.63 -1.02
CA SER A 208 16.81 14.66 -1.59
C SER A 208 16.73 14.73 -3.13
N SER A 209 17.51 13.94 -3.87
CA SER A 209 17.51 13.92 -5.33
C SER A 209 16.67 12.74 -5.88
N SER A 210 15.48 13.06 -6.41
CA SER A 210 14.54 12.12 -7.06
C SER A 210 14.18 10.90 -6.22
N VAL A 211 13.31 11.13 -5.22
CA VAL A 211 12.83 10.07 -4.33
C VAL A 211 11.47 9.56 -4.76
N ARG A 212 11.36 8.25 -4.82
CA ARG A 212 10.15 7.53 -5.17
C ARG A 212 9.95 6.40 -4.18
N GLY A 213 8.85 6.39 -3.43
CA GLY A 213 8.46 5.21 -2.66
C GLY A 213 9.36 4.90 -1.48
N VAL A 214 9.72 5.89 -0.65
CA VAL A 214 10.68 5.68 0.45
C VAL A 214 10.31 4.48 1.31
N GLY A 215 9.03 4.33 1.67
CA GLY A 215 8.57 3.10 2.30
C GLY A 215 8.61 1.94 1.32
N ILE A 216 7.79 2.00 0.27
CA ILE A 216 7.68 0.96 -0.75
C ILE A 216 7.73 1.58 -2.15
N TYR A 217 8.66 1.09 -2.96
CA TYR A 217 8.71 1.35 -4.40
C TYR A 217 8.29 0.08 -5.14
N CYS A 218 7.23 0.17 -5.94
CA CYS A 218 6.70 -0.96 -6.70
C CYS A 218 6.51 -0.61 -8.18
N THR A 219 7.13 -1.37 -9.09
CA THR A 219 6.94 -1.20 -10.54
C THR A 219 6.77 -2.53 -11.26
N THR A 220 5.95 -2.57 -12.31
CA THR A 220 5.70 -3.78 -13.12
C THR A 220 5.34 -5.03 -12.30
N SER A 221 4.78 -4.84 -11.10
CA SER A 221 4.69 -5.86 -10.05
C SER A 221 3.38 -5.74 -9.30
N SER A 222 2.91 -6.86 -8.75
CA SER A 222 1.59 -6.97 -8.12
C SER A 222 1.64 -7.76 -6.80
N PRO A 223 2.38 -7.27 -5.79
CA PRO A 223 2.46 -7.92 -4.48
C PRO A 223 1.11 -7.91 -3.76
N THR A 224 0.93 -8.89 -2.85
CA THR A 224 -0.13 -8.83 -1.84
C THR A 224 0.46 -8.32 -0.53
N ILE A 225 -0.13 -7.28 0.04
CA ILE A 225 0.36 -6.64 1.28
C ILE A 225 -0.79 -6.62 2.29
N ARG A 226 -0.63 -7.28 3.44
CA ARG A 226 -1.73 -7.44 4.41
C ARG A 226 -1.35 -7.22 5.86
N ARG A 227 -2.17 -6.46 6.61
CA ARG A 227 -1.91 -6.12 8.04
C ARG A 227 -0.53 -5.50 8.26
N CYS A 228 -0.10 -4.69 7.31
CA CYS A 228 1.17 -4.00 7.40
C CYS A 228 0.98 -2.56 7.88
N LEU A 229 1.97 -2.06 8.60
CA LEU A 229 2.13 -0.63 8.87
C LEU A 229 3.20 -0.08 7.92
N ILE A 230 2.82 0.85 7.04
CA ILE A 230 3.73 1.66 6.23
C ILE A 230 3.71 3.07 6.78
N GLY A 231 4.70 3.46 7.57
CA GLY A 231 4.62 4.78 8.20
C GLY A 231 5.89 5.38 8.76
N ASN A 232 5.85 6.68 8.99
CA ASN A 232 7.02 7.48 9.38
C ASN A 232 8.18 7.36 8.38
N ASN A 233 7.89 7.11 7.10
CA ASN A 233 8.89 7.16 6.06
C ASN A 233 9.06 8.61 5.60
N SER A 234 10.30 9.04 5.39
CA SER A 234 10.62 10.42 5.02
C SER A 234 11.92 10.49 4.23
N PRO A 235 11.91 11.08 3.02
CA PRO A 235 13.13 11.53 2.36
C PRO A 235 13.95 12.43 3.30
N ILE A 236 15.27 12.35 3.23
CA ILE A 236 16.18 13.25 3.93
C ILE A 236 16.85 14.18 2.91
N GLY A 237 16.64 15.48 3.09
CA GLY A 237 17.48 16.53 2.52
C GLY A 237 16.73 17.65 1.79
N ASN A 238 17.47 18.73 1.52
CA ASN A 238 16.95 20.02 1.04
C ASN A 238 17.13 20.23 -0.46
N GLY A 239 17.10 19.14 -1.24
CA GLY A 239 17.38 19.13 -2.69
C GLY A 239 16.23 19.67 -3.54
N ASN A 240 16.56 20.05 -4.79
CA ASN A 240 15.65 20.75 -5.69
C ASN A 240 14.79 19.87 -6.61
N TYR A 241 14.22 18.79 -6.09
CA TYR A 241 13.52 17.81 -6.92
C TYR A 241 12.13 17.50 -6.36
N ASP A 242 11.18 17.24 -7.25
CA ASP A 242 9.86 16.74 -6.88
C ASP A 242 9.98 15.34 -6.28
N HIS A 243 9.20 15.06 -5.23
CA HIS A 243 9.18 13.77 -4.52
C HIS A 243 7.83 13.09 -4.71
N TYR A 244 7.84 11.77 -4.88
CA TYR A 244 6.65 11.01 -5.27
C TYR A 244 6.43 9.82 -4.35
N GLY A 245 5.28 9.75 -3.70
CA GLY A 245 4.86 8.55 -2.97
C GLY A 245 5.74 8.29 -1.77
N THR A 246 5.78 9.19 -0.78
CA THR A 246 6.71 9.03 0.36
C THR A 246 6.47 7.70 1.08
N GLY A 247 5.22 7.33 1.32
CA GLY A 247 4.87 5.99 1.80
C GLY A 247 5.05 4.95 0.71
N ILE A 248 4.23 5.01 -0.33
CA ILE A 248 4.18 4.03 -1.41
C ILE A 248 4.24 4.75 -2.76
N TYR A 249 5.09 4.27 -3.66
CA TYR A 249 5.14 4.69 -5.06
C TYR A 249 4.85 3.50 -5.97
N LEU A 250 3.87 3.67 -6.86
CA LEU A 250 3.46 2.69 -7.85
C LEU A 250 3.65 3.25 -9.24
N ALA A 251 4.34 2.51 -10.12
CA ALA A 251 4.46 2.88 -11.52
C ALA A 251 4.48 1.70 -12.50
N ALA A 252 4.28 1.99 -13.78
CA ALA A 252 4.47 1.05 -14.89
C ALA A 252 3.65 -0.23 -14.72
N ALA A 253 2.33 -0.09 -14.73
CA ALA A 253 1.34 -1.15 -14.58
C ALA A 253 1.45 -1.96 -13.27
N ALA A 254 1.88 -1.34 -12.17
CA ALA A 254 1.84 -1.99 -10.87
C ALA A 254 0.38 -2.15 -10.39
N SER A 255 0.04 -3.32 -9.83
CA SER A 255 -1.33 -3.61 -9.36
C SER A 255 -1.31 -4.37 -8.02
N PRO A 256 -0.73 -3.78 -6.96
CA PRO A 256 -0.71 -4.42 -5.65
C PRO A 256 -2.12 -4.53 -5.04
N LYS A 257 -2.33 -5.57 -4.24
CA LYS A 257 -3.51 -5.74 -3.38
C LYS A 257 -3.13 -5.43 -1.94
N ILE A 258 -3.73 -4.41 -1.36
CA ILE A 258 -3.36 -3.88 -0.05
C ILE A 258 -4.56 -3.98 0.90
N MET A 259 -4.45 -4.78 1.96
CA MET A 259 -5.59 -5.14 2.80
C MET A 259 -5.27 -4.98 4.28
N ASP A 260 -6.21 -4.43 5.06
CA ASP A 260 -6.08 -4.28 6.52
C ASP A 260 -4.81 -3.51 6.93
N CYS A 261 -4.31 -2.62 6.07
CA CYS A 261 -3.04 -1.92 6.25
C CYS A 261 -3.23 -0.51 6.81
N GLN A 262 -2.18 0.00 7.46
CA GLN A 262 -2.10 1.38 7.91
C GLN A 262 -0.98 2.09 7.15
N ILE A 263 -1.31 3.14 6.38
CA ILE A 263 -0.35 4.00 5.67
C ILE A 263 -0.35 5.35 6.39
N THR A 264 0.62 5.56 7.28
CA THR A 264 0.52 6.66 8.25
C THR A 264 1.76 7.51 8.42
N ASN A 265 1.57 8.82 8.62
CA ASN A 265 2.66 9.76 8.95
C ASN A 265 3.83 9.73 7.94
N ASN A 266 3.55 9.45 6.68
CA ASN A 266 4.54 9.55 5.61
C ASN A 266 4.57 11.01 5.14
N GLN A 267 5.74 11.62 5.25
CA GLN A 267 5.89 13.06 5.06
C GLN A 267 7.26 13.41 4.49
N LEU A 268 7.31 14.51 3.76
CA LEU A 268 8.57 15.13 3.40
C LEU A 268 9.11 15.95 4.58
N ALA A 269 10.36 15.72 4.98
CA ALA A 269 11.06 16.59 5.92
C ALA A 269 11.27 17.98 5.31
N GLN A 270 10.29 18.86 5.49
CA GLN A 270 10.31 20.31 5.22
C GLN A 270 10.96 20.72 3.88
N SER A 271 10.15 20.99 2.85
CA SER A 271 10.62 21.75 1.68
C SER A 271 9.77 23.01 1.49
N ILE A 272 10.45 24.14 1.35
CA ILE A 272 9.86 25.45 1.03
C ILE A 272 9.98 25.79 -0.46
N TYR A 273 10.56 24.90 -1.29
CA TYR A 273 10.89 25.21 -2.69
C TYR A 273 10.40 24.20 -3.74
N HIS A 274 9.90 23.00 -3.37
CA HIS A 274 9.59 21.91 -4.33
C HIS A 274 8.28 21.19 -4.00
N ARG A 275 7.75 20.40 -4.96
CA ARG A 275 6.45 19.75 -4.83
C ARG A 275 6.59 18.29 -4.37
N ASN A 276 6.00 17.97 -3.25
CA ASN A 276 5.74 16.60 -2.81
C ASN A 276 4.39 16.13 -3.35
N HIS A 277 4.37 14.96 -3.96
CA HIS A 277 3.24 14.38 -4.66
C HIS A 277 2.87 13.04 -4.02
N GLY A 278 1.64 12.91 -3.50
CA GLY A 278 1.17 11.66 -2.91
C GLY A 278 1.89 11.30 -1.60
N GLY A 279 1.54 11.96 -0.50
CA GLY A 279 2.25 11.79 0.78
C GLY A 279 2.24 10.33 1.27
N GLY A 280 1.04 9.75 1.34
CA GLY A 280 0.86 8.33 1.61
C GLY A 280 1.17 7.47 0.38
N LEU A 281 0.57 7.81 -0.76
CA LEU A 281 0.60 7.02 -1.98
C LEU A 281 0.72 7.91 -3.23
N TYR A 282 1.58 7.51 -4.16
CA TYR A 282 1.60 8.06 -5.52
C TYR A 282 1.41 6.94 -6.54
N CYS A 283 0.45 7.11 -7.43
CA CYS A 283 0.05 6.13 -8.42
C CYS A 283 0.21 6.70 -9.84
N ASP A 284 1.05 6.06 -10.64
CA ASP A 284 1.40 6.47 -12.01
C ASP A 284 1.21 5.28 -12.96
N ASP A 285 0.32 5.38 -13.96
CA ASP A 285 0.04 4.28 -14.89
C ASP A 285 -0.14 2.92 -14.15
N SER A 286 -0.93 2.91 -13.08
CA SER A 286 -1.02 1.77 -12.16
C SER A 286 -2.44 1.58 -11.64
N SER A 287 -2.75 0.36 -11.18
CA SER A 287 -4.10 -0.04 -10.78
C SER A 287 -4.16 -0.81 -9.45
N PRO A 288 -3.78 -0.19 -8.32
CA PRO A 288 -3.84 -0.83 -7.00
C PRO A 288 -5.27 -0.98 -6.47
N THR A 289 -5.45 -1.95 -5.58
CA THR A 289 -6.69 -2.13 -4.82
C THR A 289 -6.44 -2.09 -3.31
N PHE A 290 -7.31 -1.39 -2.60
CA PHE A 290 -7.23 -1.21 -1.14
C PHE A 290 -8.52 -1.66 -0.48
N THR A 291 -8.41 -2.47 0.57
CA THR A 291 -9.56 -2.92 1.36
C THR A 291 -9.29 -2.77 2.85
N ASN A 292 -10.21 -2.14 3.58
CA ASN A 292 -10.10 -1.94 5.04
C ASN A 292 -8.80 -1.26 5.48
N CYS A 293 -8.30 -0.31 4.68
CA CYS A 293 -7.06 0.39 4.97
C CYS A 293 -7.31 1.72 5.67
N LEU A 294 -6.37 2.11 6.54
CA LEU A 294 -6.29 3.44 7.13
C LEU A 294 -5.16 4.22 6.45
N ILE A 295 -5.48 5.37 5.87
CA ILE A 295 -4.53 6.31 5.26
C ILE A 295 -4.59 7.58 6.09
N SER A 296 -3.61 7.83 6.96
CA SER A 296 -3.75 8.90 7.96
C SER A 296 -2.49 9.69 8.27
N GLY A 297 -2.64 11.00 8.53
CA GLY A 297 -1.55 11.86 8.96
C GLY A 297 -0.44 12.03 7.91
N ASN A 298 -0.69 11.66 6.65
CA ASN A 298 0.29 11.82 5.59
C ASN A 298 0.26 13.26 5.06
N THR A 299 1.44 13.76 4.66
CA THR A 299 1.56 15.15 4.20
C THR A 299 2.30 15.27 2.88
N ALA A 300 1.83 16.19 2.03
CA ALA A 300 2.38 16.47 0.70
C ALA A 300 2.07 17.90 0.24
N ASP A 301 2.49 18.26 -0.97
CA ASP A 301 1.99 19.46 -1.64
C ASP A 301 0.68 19.17 -2.39
N TYR A 302 0.55 17.97 -2.96
CA TYR A 302 -0.65 17.46 -3.63
C TYR A 302 -0.98 16.05 -3.14
N GLY A 303 -2.25 15.75 -2.88
CA GLY A 303 -2.68 14.41 -2.51
C GLY A 303 -2.08 13.90 -1.20
N GLY A 304 -2.56 14.39 -0.06
CA GLY A 304 -1.95 14.09 1.24
C GLY A 304 -1.96 12.59 1.53
N GLY A 305 -3.13 11.97 1.35
CA GLY A 305 -3.28 10.53 1.34
C GLY A 305 -2.78 9.91 0.04
N MET A 306 -3.26 10.40 -1.11
CA MET A 306 -2.92 9.88 -2.43
C MET A 306 -2.93 10.92 -3.55
N GLU A 307 -2.01 10.78 -4.50
CA GLU A 307 -2.13 11.38 -5.84
C GLU A 307 -2.09 10.32 -6.96
N THR A 308 -2.90 10.52 -8.01
CA THR A 308 -2.91 9.67 -9.22
C THR A 308 -2.57 10.45 -10.48
N VAL A 309 -1.86 9.85 -11.42
CA VAL A 309 -1.55 10.42 -12.75
C VAL A 309 -1.54 9.34 -13.84
N ASN A 310 -1.48 9.78 -15.11
CA ASN A 310 -1.25 8.96 -16.28
C ASN A 310 -2.19 7.75 -16.39
N SER A 311 -3.49 8.01 -16.36
CA SER A 311 -4.51 6.96 -16.54
C SER A 311 -4.49 5.86 -15.47
N SER A 312 -4.09 6.20 -14.24
CA SER A 312 -4.16 5.28 -13.10
C SER A 312 -5.60 4.96 -12.72
N ASN A 313 -5.87 3.72 -12.32
CA ASN A 313 -7.21 3.26 -11.90
C ASN A 313 -7.16 2.64 -10.51
N VAL A 314 -7.53 3.41 -9.49
CA VAL A 314 -7.40 3.01 -8.08
C VAL A 314 -8.76 2.67 -7.49
N THR A 315 -8.84 1.53 -6.80
CA THR A 315 -10.05 1.15 -6.04
C THR A 315 -9.77 1.15 -4.54
N PHE A 316 -10.59 1.88 -3.78
CA PHE A 316 -10.69 1.81 -2.33
C PHE A 316 -12.05 1.24 -1.94
N GLN A 317 -12.02 0.23 -1.09
CA GLN A 317 -13.20 -0.35 -0.47
C GLN A 317 -13.05 -0.27 1.03
N HIS A 318 -14.05 0.28 1.71
CA HIS A 318 -14.06 0.24 3.17
C HIS A 318 -12.87 0.95 3.84
N CYS A 319 -12.27 1.93 3.17
CA CYS A 319 -11.06 2.61 3.64
C CYS A 319 -11.38 3.92 4.36
N THR A 320 -10.45 4.35 5.23
CA THR A 320 -10.53 5.61 5.95
C THR A 320 -9.34 6.50 5.61
N PHE A 321 -9.63 7.73 5.21
CA PHE A 321 -8.65 8.81 5.03
C PHE A 321 -8.83 9.83 6.15
N ASP A 322 -7.89 9.87 7.08
CA ASP A 322 -8.00 10.69 8.30
C ASP A 322 -6.83 11.65 8.45
N SER A 323 -7.12 12.94 8.58
CA SER A 323 -6.13 13.94 8.99
C SER A 323 -4.92 14.05 8.04
N ASN A 324 -5.10 13.76 6.75
CA ASN A 324 -4.07 13.99 5.74
C ASN A 324 -4.06 15.48 5.35
N SER A 325 -2.87 16.05 5.16
CA SER A 325 -2.73 17.50 4.99
C SER A 325 -1.83 17.88 3.82
N VAL A 326 -2.27 18.84 3.01
CA VAL A 326 -1.52 19.33 1.85
C VAL A 326 -1.39 20.85 1.78
N ARG A 327 -0.33 21.30 1.09
CA ARG A 327 -0.11 22.72 0.79
C ARG A 327 -0.95 23.26 -0.35
N HIS A 328 -1.30 22.43 -1.33
CA HIS A 328 -2.10 22.85 -2.49
C HIS A 328 -3.48 22.20 -2.47
N THR A 329 -3.65 21.05 -3.11
CA THR A 329 -4.97 20.50 -3.40
C THR A 329 -5.10 19.01 -3.10
N GLY A 330 -6.32 18.57 -2.76
CA GLY A 330 -6.63 17.17 -2.46
C GLY A 330 -6.03 16.71 -1.13
N GLY A 331 -6.61 17.14 -0.01
CA GLY A 331 -6.11 16.79 1.33
C GLY A 331 -6.05 15.28 1.54
N ALA A 332 -7.09 14.55 1.13
CA ALA A 332 -7.07 13.10 1.06
C ALA A 332 -6.57 12.61 -0.31
N ILE A 333 -7.30 12.96 -1.38
CA ILE A 333 -7.06 12.43 -2.72
C ILE A 333 -6.98 13.57 -3.73
N HIS A 334 -5.90 13.56 -4.51
CA HIS A 334 -5.72 14.37 -5.71
C HIS A 334 -5.73 13.47 -6.95
N CYS A 335 -6.83 13.46 -7.69
CA CYS A 335 -6.97 12.67 -8.91
C CYS A 335 -6.55 13.48 -10.14
N GLY A 336 -5.41 13.14 -10.72
CA GLY A 336 -4.81 13.82 -11.86
C GLY A 336 -5.15 13.20 -13.22
N THR A 337 -4.27 13.47 -14.19
CA THR A 337 -4.51 13.30 -15.63
C THR A 337 -5.12 11.95 -16.01
N ALA A 338 -6.33 12.01 -16.60
CA ALA A 338 -7.09 10.88 -17.14
C ALA A 338 -7.25 9.67 -16.19
N SER A 339 -7.07 9.87 -14.88
CA SER A 339 -7.10 8.81 -13.88
C SER A 339 -8.51 8.65 -13.30
N THR A 340 -8.80 7.46 -12.78
CA THR A 340 -10.07 7.18 -12.10
C THR A 340 -9.78 6.65 -10.69
N VAL A 341 -10.54 7.16 -9.71
CA VAL A 341 -10.54 6.63 -8.35
C VAL A 341 -11.94 6.21 -7.97
N GLN A 342 -12.11 4.94 -7.63
CA GLN A 342 -13.35 4.42 -7.07
C GLN A 342 -13.19 4.32 -5.55
N ALA A 343 -13.95 5.13 -4.82
CA ALA A 343 -14.02 5.12 -3.36
C ALA A 343 -15.39 4.59 -2.94
N ASP A 344 -15.48 3.27 -2.77
CA ASP A 344 -16.69 2.59 -2.32
C ASP A 344 -16.69 2.47 -0.80
N SER A 345 -17.76 3.01 -0.21
CA SER A 345 -18.03 2.96 1.21
C SER A 345 -16.80 3.41 1.98
N CYS A 346 -16.27 4.60 1.68
CA CYS A 346 -15.07 5.14 2.31
C CYS A 346 -15.42 6.29 3.26
N LEU A 347 -14.52 6.56 4.20
CA LEU A 347 -14.64 7.67 5.14
C LEU A 347 -13.49 8.67 4.93
N PHE A 348 -13.82 9.93 4.66
CA PHE A 348 -12.87 11.03 4.51
C PHE A 348 -13.09 12.05 5.62
N ILE A 349 -12.19 12.08 6.61
CA ILE A 349 -12.31 12.97 7.78
C ILE A 349 -11.08 13.81 8.01
N LYS A 350 -11.27 15.06 8.46
CA LYS A 350 -10.19 15.92 8.97
C LYS A 350 -9.07 16.17 7.97
N ASN A 351 -9.30 15.87 6.69
CA ASN A 351 -8.32 16.11 5.66
C ASN A 351 -8.28 17.61 5.35
N LYS A 352 -7.09 18.10 5.08
CA LYS A 352 -6.82 19.54 4.96
C LYS A 352 -6.07 19.86 3.68
N ALA A 353 -6.56 20.84 2.94
CA ALA A 353 -5.85 21.50 1.85
C ALA A 353 -5.79 23.01 2.12
N GLN A 354 -4.68 23.68 1.81
CA GLN A 354 -4.65 25.16 1.91
C GLN A 354 -5.34 25.84 0.72
N GLN A 355 -5.54 25.13 -0.38
CA GLN A 355 -6.31 25.59 -1.54
C GLN A 355 -7.59 24.73 -1.66
N ASN A 356 -7.81 24.04 -2.78
CA ASN A 356 -9.04 23.32 -3.12
C ASN A 356 -9.04 21.84 -2.72
N GLY A 357 -10.24 21.30 -2.51
CA GLY A 357 -10.46 19.88 -2.26
C GLY A 357 -9.89 19.46 -0.91
N GLY A 358 -10.49 19.97 0.17
CA GLY A 358 -10.11 19.61 1.54
C GLY A 358 -10.01 18.10 1.75
N ALA A 359 -10.91 17.33 1.12
CA ALA A 359 -10.79 15.88 0.97
C ALA A 359 -10.38 15.49 -0.45
N LEU A 360 -11.27 15.70 -1.42
CA LEU A 360 -11.16 15.15 -2.77
C LEU A 360 -11.00 16.27 -3.78
N TYR A 361 -10.11 16.08 -4.75
CA TYR A 361 -9.88 17.03 -5.83
C TYR A 361 -9.60 16.28 -7.13
N THR A 362 -10.16 16.74 -8.25
CA THR A 362 -9.79 16.23 -9.58
C THR A 362 -9.21 17.33 -10.47
N ARG A 363 -8.37 16.94 -11.44
CA ARG A 363 -7.89 17.81 -12.51
C ARG A 363 -7.64 17.05 -13.80
N GLU A 364 -7.55 17.77 -14.92
CA GLU A 364 -7.00 17.25 -16.18
C GLU A 364 -7.69 15.96 -16.67
N GLY A 365 -9.02 15.91 -16.53
CA GLY A 365 -9.83 14.74 -16.92
C GLY A 365 -9.79 13.58 -15.92
N GLY A 366 -9.23 13.79 -14.72
CA GLY A 366 -9.36 12.87 -13.60
C GLY A 366 -10.81 12.76 -13.11
N HIS A 367 -11.14 11.63 -12.51
CA HIS A 367 -12.50 11.30 -12.08
C HIS A 367 -12.47 10.56 -10.73
N ILE A 368 -13.38 10.93 -9.82
CA ILE A 368 -13.53 10.26 -8.53
C ILE A 368 -15.00 9.85 -8.36
N ASP A 369 -15.23 8.56 -8.13
CA ASP A 369 -16.52 7.97 -7.78
C ASP A 369 -16.55 7.69 -6.27
N ALA A 370 -17.21 8.55 -5.50
CA ALA A 370 -17.40 8.39 -4.06
C ALA A 370 -18.78 7.76 -3.78
N LEU A 371 -18.85 6.43 -3.87
CA LEU A 371 -20.08 5.65 -3.69
C LEU A 371 -20.25 5.28 -2.22
N GLY A 372 -21.44 5.44 -1.65
CA GLY A 372 -21.71 5.00 -0.27
C GLY A 372 -20.78 5.67 0.77
N SER A 373 -20.14 6.79 0.43
CA SER A 373 -19.01 7.33 1.19
C SER A 373 -19.44 8.49 2.10
N THR A 374 -18.74 8.66 3.22
CA THR A 374 -18.93 9.78 4.15
C THR A 374 -17.74 10.73 4.07
N ILE A 375 -17.99 12.01 3.78
CA ILE A 375 -17.00 13.08 3.64
C ILE A 375 -17.36 14.18 4.62
N THR A 376 -16.62 14.29 5.73
CA THR A 376 -16.98 15.16 6.86
C THR A 376 -15.78 15.76 7.58
N ASP A 377 -15.96 16.92 8.21
CA ASP A 377 -14.90 17.63 8.96
C ASP A 377 -13.62 17.89 8.16
N ASN A 378 -13.71 18.00 6.84
CA ASN A 378 -12.57 18.34 5.98
C ASN A 378 -12.48 19.87 5.79
N ARG A 379 -11.27 20.35 5.58
CA ARG A 379 -10.98 21.78 5.47
C ARG A 379 -10.21 22.09 4.19
N ALA A 380 -10.80 22.95 3.37
CA ALA A 380 -10.08 23.68 2.33
C ALA A 380 -9.78 25.10 2.83
N GLY A 381 -8.94 25.85 2.11
CA GLY A 381 -8.65 27.26 2.46
C GLY A 381 -9.94 28.09 2.55
N ASP A 382 -9.85 29.29 3.12
CA ASP A 382 -11.02 30.06 3.57
C ASP A 382 -12.04 30.42 2.46
N ASP A 383 -11.65 30.35 1.17
CA ASP A 383 -12.52 30.58 -0.02
C ASP A 383 -12.72 29.35 -0.94
N PHE A 384 -12.27 28.15 -0.53
CA PHE A 384 -12.14 26.96 -1.39
C PHE A 384 -12.91 25.76 -0.83
N GLN A 385 -13.25 24.75 -1.65
CA GLN A 385 -14.26 23.74 -1.30
C GLN A 385 -13.71 22.40 -0.79
N ALA A 386 -14.50 21.65 -0.02
CA ALA A 386 -14.12 20.33 0.49
C ALA A 386 -13.99 19.28 -0.62
N LEU A 387 -14.85 19.38 -1.65
CA LEU A 387 -14.77 18.66 -2.91
C LEU A 387 -14.43 19.60 -4.07
N GLY A 388 -13.35 19.30 -4.81
CA GLY A 388 -13.02 19.95 -6.07
C GLY A 388 -13.95 19.54 -7.21
N ALA A 389 -13.84 20.21 -8.37
CA ALA A 389 -14.63 19.89 -9.56
C ALA A 389 -14.51 18.41 -9.97
N GLY A 390 -15.54 17.81 -10.58
CA GLY A 390 -15.45 16.51 -11.25
C GLY A 390 -15.57 15.28 -10.34
N VAL A 391 -16.10 15.47 -9.12
CA VAL A 391 -16.42 14.38 -8.19
C VAL A 391 -17.84 13.88 -8.46
N TYR A 392 -17.97 12.57 -8.66
CA TYR A 392 -19.24 11.85 -8.62
C TYR A 392 -19.47 11.35 -7.20
N ALA A 393 -20.66 11.59 -6.65
CA ALA A 393 -21.04 11.01 -5.37
C ALA A 393 -22.46 10.48 -5.44
N GLU A 394 -22.64 9.24 -4.99
CA GLU A 394 -23.94 8.58 -4.90
C GLU A 394 -24.08 7.86 -3.57
N ALA A 395 -25.27 7.90 -2.97
CA ALA A 395 -25.54 7.28 -1.67
C ALA A 395 -24.56 7.75 -0.57
N GLY A 396 -24.05 8.98 -0.66
CA GLY A 396 -23.02 9.51 0.22
C GLY A 396 -23.53 10.53 1.23
N ILE A 397 -22.69 10.89 2.19
CA ILE A 397 -22.92 11.99 3.13
C ILE A 397 -21.78 13.00 2.95
N VAL A 398 -22.12 14.25 2.63
CA VAL A 398 -21.17 15.37 2.50
C VAL A 398 -21.63 16.49 3.45
N PHE A 399 -21.11 16.45 4.67
CA PHE A 399 -21.64 17.24 5.77
C PHE A 399 -20.57 17.68 6.77
N TYR A 400 -20.79 18.82 7.43
CA TYR A 400 -19.87 19.41 8.42
C TYR A 400 -18.45 19.70 7.91
N ASN A 401 -18.28 19.99 6.62
CA ASN A 401 -17.01 20.50 6.15
C ASN A 401 -16.89 22.01 6.42
N TRP A 402 -15.68 22.51 6.60
CA TRP A 402 -15.44 23.88 7.10
C TRP A 402 -15.60 24.97 6.03
N ALA A 403 -15.68 24.58 4.76
CA ALA A 403 -15.97 25.46 3.63
C ALA A 403 -17.20 24.93 2.88
N SER A 404 -17.57 25.53 1.73
CA SER A 404 -18.65 24.97 0.91
C SER A 404 -18.39 23.50 0.61
N GLU A 405 -19.43 22.68 0.80
CA GLU A 405 -19.35 21.22 0.71
C GLU A 405 -18.83 20.75 -0.66
N ILE A 406 -19.34 21.37 -1.74
CA ILE A 406 -19.05 20.99 -3.13
C ILE A 406 -18.73 22.24 -3.95
N TYR A 407 -17.69 22.18 -4.79
CA TYR A 407 -17.50 23.15 -5.86
C TYR A 407 -18.52 22.87 -6.99
N PRO A 408 -19.49 23.76 -7.24
CA PRO A 408 -20.45 23.55 -8.32
C PRO A 408 -19.72 23.64 -9.66
N SER A 409 -19.55 22.49 -10.31
CA SER A 409 -19.11 22.38 -11.69
C SER A 409 -20.10 21.54 -12.46
N ASP A 410 -20.29 21.86 -13.74
CA ASP A 410 -21.17 21.11 -14.66
C ASP A 410 -20.72 19.65 -14.89
N LEU A 411 -19.60 19.24 -14.26
CA LEU A 411 -19.01 17.91 -14.35
C LEU A 411 -19.28 17.05 -13.11
N SER A 412 -19.80 17.62 -12.03
CA SER A 412 -20.06 16.89 -10.79
C SER A 412 -21.51 16.39 -10.78
N THR A 413 -21.71 15.08 -10.74
CA THR A 413 -23.05 14.48 -10.63
C THR A 413 -23.22 13.93 -9.22
N ILE A 414 -24.19 14.48 -8.50
CA ILE A 414 -24.47 14.13 -7.10
C ILE A 414 -25.93 13.68 -7.02
N SER A 415 -26.17 12.45 -6.58
CA SER A 415 -27.52 11.89 -6.48
C SER A 415 -27.66 10.97 -5.27
N TYR A 416 -28.83 10.97 -4.65
CA TYR A 416 -29.10 10.21 -3.43
C TYR A 416 -28.07 10.46 -2.33
N CYS A 417 -27.63 11.71 -2.17
CA CYS A 417 -26.69 12.11 -1.12
C CYS A 417 -27.33 13.07 -0.11
N ASP A 418 -26.83 13.05 1.11
CA ASP A 418 -27.10 14.09 2.11
C ASP A 418 -26.01 15.16 2.03
N VAL A 419 -26.39 16.37 1.60
CA VAL A 419 -25.44 17.46 1.33
C VAL A 419 -25.88 18.72 2.05
N ARG A 420 -25.03 19.19 2.97
CA ARG A 420 -25.34 20.40 3.75
C ARG A 420 -25.53 21.62 2.88
N GLY A 421 -26.62 22.34 3.08
CA GLY A 421 -26.99 23.53 2.28
C GLY A 421 -27.66 23.18 0.94
N GLY A 422 -27.89 21.89 0.69
CA GLY A 422 -28.58 21.37 -0.48
C GLY A 422 -27.70 21.32 -1.74
N TYR A 423 -27.97 20.33 -2.59
CA TYR A 423 -27.35 20.22 -3.91
C TYR A 423 -28.33 19.67 -4.94
N ALA A 424 -28.33 20.26 -6.13
CA ALA A 424 -29.22 19.84 -7.21
C ALA A 424 -28.89 18.41 -7.67
N GLY A 425 -29.90 17.54 -7.71
CA GLY A 425 -29.74 16.15 -8.14
C GLY A 425 -30.91 15.29 -7.67
N SER A 426 -31.07 14.11 -8.28
CA SER A 426 -32.15 13.18 -7.90
C SER A 426 -31.90 12.63 -6.51
N GLY A 427 -32.92 12.66 -5.64
CA GLY A 427 -32.88 12.00 -4.33
C GLY A 427 -31.95 12.63 -3.29
N ASN A 428 -31.35 13.79 -3.57
CA ASN A 428 -30.52 14.48 -2.58
C ASN A 428 -31.39 15.07 -1.45
N ILE A 429 -30.85 15.04 -0.24
CA ILE A 429 -31.44 15.62 0.97
C ILE A 429 -30.45 16.60 1.63
N ASP A 430 -30.95 17.43 2.55
CA ASP A 430 -30.17 18.35 3.37
C ASP A 430 -30.71 18.30 4.80
N TYR A 431 -30.28 17.28 5.55
CA TYR A 431 -30.67 17.08 6.94
C TYR A 431 -29.44 16.79 7.79
N ASP A 432 -29.56 16.95 9.10
CA ASP A 432 -28.50 16.50 9.98
C ASP A 432 -28.37 14.95 9.87
N PRO A 433 -27.18 14.40 9.59
CA PRO A 433 -26.99 12.96 9.48
C PRO A 433 -27.25 12.20 10.78
N PHE A 434 -27.28 12.86 11.94
CA PHE A 434 -27.38 12.26 13.27
C PHE A 434 -26.33 11.16 13.49
N PHE A 435 -25.06 11.54 13.37
CA PHE A 435 -23.97 10.66 13.76
C PHE A 435 -24.00 10.38 15.27
N CYS A 436 -23.83 9.12 15.66
CA CYS A 436 -23.93 8.65 17.03
C CYS A 436 -22.98 9.39 17.99
N ASN A 437 -21.71 9.56 17.61
CA ASN A 437 -20.74 10.31 18.40
C ASN A 437 -19.53 10.77 17.55
N TRP A 438 -19.79 11.64 16.57
CA TRP A 438 -18.76 12.09 15.63
C TRP A 438 -17.55 12.79 16.30
N VAL A 439 -17.78 13.45 17.45
CA VAL A 439 -16.71 14.10 18.24
C VAL A 439 -15.65 13.08 18.68
N ASN A 440 -16.06 11.84 18.98
CA ASN A 440 -15.17 10.74 19.33
C ASN A 440 -14.89 9.78 18.17
N GLY A 441 -15.24 10.17 16.94
CA GLY A 441 -14.99 9.38 15.73
C GLY A 441 -16.02 8.30 15.43
N ASP A 442 -17.16 8.26 16.13
CA ASP A 442 -18.27 7.36 15.81
C ASP A 442 -19.22 8.01 14.81
N TYR A 443 -19.02 7.68 13.54
CA TYR A 443 -19.80 8.16 12.41
C TYR A 443 -20.90 7.17 11.98
N HIS A 444 -21.31 6.23 12.84
CA HIS A 444 -22.54 5.47 12.62
C HIS A 444 -23.75 6.39 12.69
N LEU A 445 -24.82 6.02 11.99
CA LEU A 445 -26.08 6.77 12.01
C LEU A 445 -26.94 6.38 13.22
N ALA A 446 -27.71 7.34 13.73
CA ALA A 446 -28.80 7.07 14.65
C ALA A 446 -29.97 6.40 13.94
N GLY A 447 -30.77 5.62 14.69
CA GLY A 447 -31.93 4.90 14.17
C GLY A 447 -32.97 5.77 13.47
N ASN A 448 -33.11 7.03 13.89
CA ASN A 448 -34.03 8.01 13.30
C ASN A 448 -33.38 8.96 12.29
N SER A 449 -32.14 8.70 11.84
CA SER A 449 -31.53 9.47 10.77
C SER A 449 -32.25 9.22 9.44
N LEU A 450 -32.52 10.28 8.68
CA LEU A 450 -33.10 10.15 7.34
C LEU A 450 -32.13 9.46 6.36
N CYS A 451 -30.82 9.53 6.62
CA CYS A 451 -29.80 8.84 5.85
C CYS A 451 -29.96 7.31 5.86
N VAL A 452 -30.72 6.72 6.79
CA VAL A 452 -30.95 5.27 6.87
C VAL A 452 -31.82 4.75 5.72
N THR A 453 -32.67 5.60 5.15
CA THR A 453 -33.68 5.18 4.15
C THR A 453 -33.74 6.06 2.90
N ALA A 454 -32.89 7.07 2.79
CA ALA A 454 -32.95 8.07 1.71
C ALA A 454 -31.99 7.79 0.54
N GLY A 455 -31.09 6.80 0.67
CA GLY A 455 -30.17 6.39 -0.37
C GLY A 455 -30.88 5.82 -1.61
N SER A 456 -30.10 5.55 -2.66
CA SER A 456 -30.60 4.99 -3.93
C SER A 456 -31.44 3.73 -3.67
N GLY A 457 -32.66 3.67 -4.21
CA GLY A 457 -33.60 2.57 -3.97
C GLY A 457 -34.19 2.49 -2.54
N GLY A 458 -34.08 3.55 -1.74
CA GLY A 458 -34.51 3.57 -0.33
C GLY A 458 -33.46 3.00 0.64
N GLY A 459 -32.20 2.90 0.20
CA GLY A 459 -31.10 2.32 0.97
C GLY A 459 -30.43 3.28 1.95
N LEU A 460 -29.35 2.81 2.58
CA LEU A 460 -28.51 3.64 3.45
C LEU A 460 -27.64 4.61 2.65
N MET A 461 -27.39 5.79 3.22
CA MET A 461 -26.36 6.72 2.79
C MET A 461 -25.14 6.66 3.71
N GLY A 462 -23.95 6.86 3.14
CA GLY A 462 -22.69 6.98 3.86
C GLY A 462 -22.03 5.67 4.26
N ARG A 463 -20.85 5.79 4.88
CA ARG A 463 -19.91 4.71 5.16
C ARG A 463 -20.48 3.62 6.08
N TYR A 464 -21.14 4.06 7.15
CA TYR A 464 -21.51 3.22 8.27
C TYR A 464 -23.02 3.09 8.37
N GLY A 465 -23.47 1.95 8.91
CA GLY A 465 -24.88 1.72 9.18
C GLY A 465 -25.38 2.38 10.47
N VAL A 466 -26.57 1.96 10.89
CA VAL A 466 -27.13 2.37 12.19
C VAL A 466 -26.30 1.76 13.32
N GLY A 467 -25.81 2.61 14.23
CA GLY A 467 -24.97 2.19 15.36
C GLY A 467 -25.51 2.56 16.74
N CYS A 468 -26.52 3.43 16.80
CA CYS A 468 -27.14 3.87 18.05
C CYS A 468 -28.65 4.05 17.90
N THR A 469 -29.32 4.14 19.05
CA THR A 469 -30.76 4.44 19.12
C THR A 469 -31.05 5.87 18.65
N ASP A 470 -32.33 6.18 18.50
CA ASP A 470 -32.81 7.49 18.10
C ASP A 470 -32.19 8.63 18.93
N VAL A 471 -31.77 9.66 18.20
CA VAL A 471 -31.26 10.92 18.76
C VAL A 471 -32.44 11.89 18.87
N HIS A 472 -32.64 12.50 20.04
CA HIS A 472 -33.78 13.37 20.32
C HIS A 472 -33.33 14.74 20.79
N PRO A 473 -33.96 15.84 20.29
CA PRO A 473 -33.61 17.20 20.67
C PRO A 473 -33.53 17.37 22.18
N ARG A 474 -32.38 17.82 22.68
CA ARG A 474 -32.20 18.08 24.12
C ARG A 474 -31.87 19.54 24.41
N THR A 475 -32.46 20.06 25.48
CA THR A 475 -32.07 21.38 26.01
C THR A 475 -30.89 21.21 26.96
N LEU A 476 -29.74 21.77 26.60
CA LEU A 476 -28.55 21.82 27.46
C LEU A 476 -28.46 23.18 28.14
N ARG A 477 -28.44 23.19 29.47
CA ARG A 477 -28.36 24.40 30.29
C ARG A 477 -26.91 24.63 30.71
N VAL A 478 -26.41 25.85 30.52
CA VAL A 478 -25.09 26.26 31.02
C VAL A 478 -25.30 27.18 32.23
N PRO A 479 -24.75 26.91 33.42
CA PRO A 479 -23.76 25.88 33.73
C PRO A 479 -24.32 24.54 34.26
N GLN A 480 -25.64 24.33 34.27
CA GLN A 480 -26.28 23.22 35.01
C GLN A 480 -25.98 21.83 34.41
N ASP A 481 -26.00 21.69 33.09
CA ASP A 481 -25.80 20.44 32.36
C ASP A 481 -24.39 20.36 31.75
N THR A 482 -23.75 21.49 31.46
CA THR A 482 -22.34 21.58 31.08
C THR A 482 -21.68 22.82 31.71
N SER A 483 -20.39 22.73 32.03
CA SER A 483 -19.65 23.85 32.64
C SER A 483 -19.30 24.97 31.67
N LEU A 484 -19.16 24.67 30.37
CA LEU A 484 -18.81 25.63 29.33
C LEU A 484 -19.86 25.66 28.22
N ILE A 485 -20.01 26.84 27.61
CA ILE A 485 -20.86 27.02 26.42
C ILE A 485 -20.36 26.12 25.28
N GLN A 486 -19.04 26.01 25.11
CA GLN A 486 -18.46 25.15 24.09
C GLN A 486 -18.83 23.67 24.29
N ASP A 487 -18.86 23.20 25.54
CA ASP A 487 -19.26 21.83 25.87
C ASP A 487 -20.76 21.60 25.59
N ALA A 488 -21.60 22.60 25.88
CA ALA A 488 -23.03 22.54 25.53
C ALA A 488 -23.23 22.51 24.01
N ILE A 489 -22.48 23.31 23.26
CA ILE A 489 -22.51 23.29 21.80
C ILE A 489 -22.11 21.90 21.30
N LEU A 490 -20.98 21.35 21.76
CA LEU A 490 -20.52 20.01 21.37
C LEU A 490 -21.53 18.91 21.72
N ALA A 491 -22.11 18.96 22.92
CA ALA A 491 -23.11 18.01 23.37
C ALA A 491 -24.46 18.19 22.65
N SER A 492 -24.80 19.36 22.12
CA SER A 492 -26.05 19.56 21.36
C SER A 492 -26.07 18.78 20.05
N TYR A 493 -24.91 18.46 19.48
CA TYR A 493 -24.82 17.62 18.27
C TYR A 493 -25.08 16.12 18.52
N GLN A 494 -25.35 15.71 19.77
CA GLN A 494 -25.71 14.33 20.13
C GLN A 494 -27.20 14.19 20.54
N GLY A 495 -28.04 15.20 20.29
CA GLY A 495 -29.41 15.26 20.80
C GLY A 495 -30.29 16.25 20.10
#